data_AF-A0A842P001-F1
#
_entry.id   AF-A0A842P001-F1
#
_cell.length_a   1.000
_cell.length_b   1.000
_cell.length_c   1.000
_cell.angle_alpha   90.00
_cell.angle_beta   90.00
_cell.angle_gamma   90.00
#
_symmetry.space_group_name_H-M   'P 1'
#
loop_
_entity.id
_entity.type
_entity.pdbx_description
1 polymer ?
#
loop_
_entity_poly.entity_id
_entity_poly.type
_entity_poly.pdbx_seq_one_letter_code
_entity_poly.pdbx_strand_id
1 'polypeptide(L)'
;MSRRKSKKSNEEIFWAIMDALPVRNYVTVEEIARRTGSSWETVSRWISLIMRIQEAPRVRSMKSPLGRGEVYSREREKHGAKAA
;
A
#
# COMPACT_ATOMS: atom_id res chain seq x y z
N MET A 1 -23.35 -20.42 -18.43
CA MET A 1 -21.90 -20.43 -18.21
C MET A 1 -21.56 -19.42 -17.12
N SER A 2 -21.18 -19.88 -15.93
CA SER A 2 -20.75 -19.00 -14.84
C SER A 2 -19.40 -18.38 -15.21
N ARG A 3 -19.37 -17.08 -15.52
CA ARG A 3 -18.13 -16.30 -15.67
C ARG A 3 -17.41 -16.37 -14.32
N ARG A 4 -16.45 -17.28 -14.16
CA ARG A 4 -15.47 -17.20 -13.07
C ARG A 4 -14.74 -15.87 -13.28
N LYS A 5 -15.13 -14.83 -12.52
CA LYS A 5 -14.39 -13.58 -12.45
C LYS A 5 -12.98 -13.97 -12.02
N SER A 6 -12.01 -13.77 -12.91
CA SER A 6 -10.59 -13.90 -12.57
C SER A 6 -10.34 -13.14 -11.27
N LYS A 7 -9.75 -13.80 -10.28
CA LYS A 7 -9.41 -13.15 -9.01
C LYS A 7 -8.33 -12.11 -9.34
N LYS A 8 -8.61 -10.83 -9.08
CA LYS A 8 -7.64 -9.76 -9.27
C LYS A 8 -6.34 -10.10 -8.52
N SER A 9 -5.20 -9.80 -9.13
CA SER A 9 -3.91 -9.85 -8.46
C SER A 9 -3.88 -8.79 -7.34
N ASN A 10 -2.97 -8.97 -6.38
CA ASN A 10 -2.82 -7.98 -5.30
C ASN A 10 -2.47 -6.58 -5.84
N GLU A 11 -1.65 -6.52 -6.89
CA GLU A 11 -1.26 -5.27 -7.54
C GLU A 11 -2.44 -4.59 -8.26
N GLU A 12 -3.27 -5.37 -8.95
CA GLU A 12 -4.49 -4.84 -9.58
C GLU A 12 -5.47 -4.27 -8.54
N ILE A 13 -5.58 -4.91 -7.37
CA ILE A 13 -6.42 -4.41 -6.27
C ILE A 13 -5.85 -3.10 -5.71
N PHE A 14 -4.54 -3.04 -5.49
CA PHE A 14 -3.86 -1.85 -5.00
C PHE A 14 -4.13 -0.64 -5.91
N TRP A 15 -3.84 -0.77 -7.21
CA TRP A 15 -4.04 0.33 -8.15
C TRP A 15 -5.51 0.73 -8.30
N ALA A 16 -6.43 -0.24 -8.34
CA ALA A 16 -7.86 0.06 -8.38
C ALA A 16 -8.34 0.85 -7.16
N ILE A 17 -7.80 0.57 -5.97
CA ILE A 17 -8.11 1.33 -4.74
C ILE A 17 -7.49 2.73 -4.80
N MET A 18 -6.24 2.85 -5.24
CA MET A 18 -5.57 4.15 -5.39
C MET A 18 -6.31 5.08 -6.36
N ASP A 19 -6.78 4.55 -7.50
CA ASP A 19 -7.56 5.32 -8.48
C ASP A 19 -8.95 5.71 -7.95
N ALA A 20 -9.51 4.90 -7.06
CA ALA A 20 -10.82 5.17 -6.46
C ALA A 20 -10.76 6.23 -5.33
N LEU A 21 -9.58 6.45 -4.75
CA LEU A 21 -9.36 7.43 -3.68
C LEU A 21 -9.23 8.86 -4.26
N PRO A 22 -10.13 9.79 -3.90
CA PRO A 22 -10.06 11.17 -4.37
C PRO A 22 -8.94 11.96 -3.66
N VAL A 23 -8.28 12.87 -4.40
CA VAL A 23 -7.18 13.71 -3.87
C VAL A 23 -7.69 14.91 -3.05
N ARG A 24 -8.89 15.42 -3.35
CA ARG A 24 -9.41 16.68 -2.79
C ARG A 24 -10.73 16.55 -2.03
N ASN A 25 -11.24 15.34 -1.87
CA ASN A 25 -12.52 15.05 -1.22
C ASN A 25 -12.39 13.81 -0.34
N TYR A 26 -13.46 13.46 0.38
CA TYR A 26 -13.56 12.22 1.13
C TYR A 26 -14.46 11.21 0.40
N VAL A 27 -14.20 9.93 0.61
CA VAL A 27 -15.00 8.82 0.09
C VAL A 27 -15.08 7.73 1.16
N THR A 28 -16.21 7.02 1.23
CA THR A 28 -16.35 5.92 2.18
C THR A 28 -15.77 4.62 1.61
N VAL A 29 -15.52 3.65 2.50
CA VAL A 29 -15.03 2.31 2.10
C VAL A 29 -16.04 1.60 1.20
N GLU A 30 -17.34 1.77 1.47
CA GLU A 30 -18.44 1.19 0.69
C GLU A 30 -18.44 1.72 -0.75
N GLU A 31 -18.22 3.02 -0.92
CA GLU A 31 -18.18 3.64 -2.24
C GLU A 31 -16.94 3.20 -3.03
N ILE A 32 -15.79 3.03 -2.38
CA ILE A 32 -14.60 2.44 -3.01
C ILE A 32 -14.87 0.98 -3.41
N ALA A 33 -15.48 0.18 -2.53
CA ALA A 33 -15.84 -1.21 -2.81
C ALA A 33 -16.76 -1.32 -4.04
N ARG A 34 -17.76 -0.43 -4.13
CA ARG A 34 -18.66 -0.34 -5.28
C ARG A 34 -17.92 0.02 -6.57
N ARG A 35 -17.02 1.02 -6.54
CA ARG A 35 -16.23 1.45 -7.72
C ARG A 35 -15.26 0.37 -8.20
N THR A 36 -14.62 -0.32 -7.26
CA THR A 36 -13.59 -1.32 -7.57
C THR A 36 -14.16 -2.71 -7.85
N GLY A 37 -15.43 -2.96 -7.50
CA GLY A 37 -16.05 -4.28 -7.56
C GLY A 37 -15.45 -5.28 -6.56
N SER A 38 -14.81 -4.78 -5.50
CA SER A 38 -14.18 -5.56 -4.43
C SER A 38 -15.09 -5.63 -3.20
N SER A 39 -14.83 -6.58 -2.29
CA SER A 39 -15.58 -6.64 -1.03
C SER A 39 -15.15 -5.51 -0.09
N TRP A 40 -16.03 -5.14 0.84
CA TRP A 40 -15.74 -4.13 1.86
C TRP A 40 -14.50 -4.51 2.67
N GLU A 41 -14.37 -5.78 3.08
CA GLU A 41 -13.25 -6.29 3.87
C GLU A 41 -11.94 -6.19 3.09
N THR A 42 -11.98 -6.46 1.78
CA THR A 42 -10.82 -6.34 0.90
C THR A 42 -10.33 -4.90 0.89
N VAL A 43 -11.24 -3.95 0.65
CA VAL A 43 -10.92 -2.52 0.60
C VAL A 43 -10.41 -2.02 1.96
N SER A 44 -11.13 -2.31 3.04
CA SER A 44 -10.78 -1.91 4.40
C SER A 44 -9.37 -2.39 4.80
N ARG A 45 -9.04 -3.65 4.47
CA ARG A 45 -7.71 -4.23 4.71
C ARG A 45 -6.62 -3.49 3.94
N TRP A 46 -6.85 -3.21 2.66
CA TRP A 46 -5.88 -2.53 1.81
C TRP A 46 -5.67 -1.07 2.19
N ILE A 47 -6.73 -0.32 2.51
CA ILE A 47 -6.62 1.06 3.01
C ILE A 47 -5.78 1.09 4.29
N SER A 48 -6.07 0.21 5.24
CA SER A 48 -5.30 0.10 6.48
C SER A 48 -3.82 -0.20 6.23
N LEU A 49 -3.52 -1.04 5.24
CA LEU A 49 -2.16 -1.36 4.85
C LEU A 49 -1.46 -0.16 4.19
N ILE A 50 -2.15 0.55 3.29
CA ILE A 50 -1.62 1.74 2.61
C ILE A 50 -1.25 2.80 3.64
N MET A 51 -2.14 3.11 4.59
CA MET A 51 -1.86 4.09 5.65
C MET A 51 -0.63 3.70 6.47
N ARG A 52 -0.53 2.44 6.90
CA ARG A 52 0.64 1.94 7.64
C ARG A 52 1.93 2.03 6.83
N ILE A 53 1.89 1.76 5.53
CA ILE A 53 3.05 1.87 4.64
C ILE A 53 3.47 3.33 4.47
N GLN A 54 2.51 4.25 4.37
CA GLN A 54 2.79 5.69 4.25
C GLN A 54 3.43 6.27 5.51
N GLU A 55 3.10 5.73 6.69
CA GLU A 55 3.71 6.10 7.97
C GLU A 55 5.05 5.39 8.22
N ALA A 56 5.34 4.29 7.53
CA ALA A 56 6.55 3.53 7.76
C ALA A 56 7.80 4.25 7.22
N PRO A 57 8.96 4.13 7.90
CA PRO A 57 10.23 4.62 7.37
C PRO A 57 10.53 4.01 6.01
N ARG A 58 11.05 4.84 5.08
CA ARG A 58 11.40 4.40 3.74
C ARG A 58 12.37 3.22 3.80
N VAL A 59 12.06 2.17 3.04
CA VAL A 59 12.93 1.03 2.83
C VAL A 59 13.72 1.28 1.55
N ARG A 60 15.04 1.15 1.62
CA ARG A 60 15.96 1.22 0.49
C ARG A 60 16.61 -0.13 0.27
N SER A 61 16.88 -0.46 -0.97
CA SER A 61 17.69 -1.62 -1.33
C SER A 61 19.04 -1.21 -1.89
N MET A 62 20.04 -2.09 -1.76
CA MET A 62 21.34 -1.96 -2.41
C MET A 62 21.90 -3.35 -2.72
N LYS A 63 22.84 -3.42 -3.68
CA LYS A 63 23.61 -4.65 -3.89
C LYS A 63 24.46 -4.92 -2.65
N SER A 64 24.46 -6.17 -2.20
CA SER A 64 25.24 -6.62 -1.06
C SER A 64 26.74 -6.36 -1.31
N PRO A 65 27.43 -5.67 -0.40
CA PRO A 65 28.88 -5.47 -0.51
C PRO A 65 29.67 -6.78 -0.38
N LEU A 66 29.03 -7.85 0.12
CA LEU A 66 29.60 -9.19 0.26
C LEU A 66 29.22 -10.11 -0.93
N GLY A 67 28.65 -9.55 -2.01
CA GLY A 67 28.22 -10.32 -3.19
C GLY A 67 26.96 -11.18 -2.99
N ARG A 68 26.35 -11.14 -1.80
CA ARG A 68 25.16 -11.92 -1.45
C ARG A 68 23.87 -11.18 -1.80
N GLY A 69 23.55 -11.07 -3.08
CA GLY A 69 22.25 -10.57 -3.55
C GLY A 69 21.92 -9.13 -3.18
N GLU A 70 20.63 -8.83 -3.05
CA GLU A 70 20.12 -7.51 -2.67
C GLU A 70 19.89 -7.46 -1.15
N VAL A 71 20.34 -6.38 -0.51
CA VAL A 71 20.13 -6.13 0.92
C VAL A 71 19.25 -4.91 1.12
N TYR A 72 18.48 -4.91 2.20
CA TYR A 72 17.45 -3.90 2.48
C TYR A 72 17.77 -3.19 3.79
N SER A 73 17.57 -1.88 3.83
CA SER A 73 17.72 -1.08 5.04
C SER A 73 16.58 -0.07 5.15
N ARG A 74 16.22 0.31 6.37
CA ARG A 74 15.29 1.43 6.61
C ARG A 74 16.10 2.71 6.75
N GLU A 75 15.58 3.83 6.24
CA GLU A 75 16.07 5.14 6.65
C GLU A 75 16.02 5.22 8.18
N ARG A 76 17.14 5.61 8.81
CA ARG A 76 17.13 5.89 10.24
C ARG A 76 16.26 7.12 10.44
N GLU A 77 15.13 6.98 11.11
CA GLU A 77 14.40 8.13 11.61
C GLU A 77 15.37 8.96 12.43
N LYS A 78 15.50 10.26 12.10
CA LYS A 78 16.06 11.23 13.03
C LYS A 78 15.05 11.39 14.19
N HIS A 79 14.91 10.37 15.03
CA HIS A 79 14.22 10.50 16.29
C HIS A 79 15.04 11.44 17.17
N GLY A 80 14.61 12.69 17.25
CA GLY A 80 14.97 13.62 18.31
C GLY A 80 16.45 14.00 18.38
N ALA A 81 16.95 14.75 17.39
CA ALA A 81 17.88 15.81 17.75
C ALA A 81 17.08 16.89 18.49
N LYS A 82 16.85 16.70 19.80
CA LYS A 82 16.69 17.87 20.67
C LYS A 82 18.00 18.64 20.48
N ALA A 83 17.90 19.81 19.86
CA ALA A 83 18.96 20.79 19.93
C ALA A 83 19.28 20.96 21.43
N ALA A 84 20.49 20.54 21.80
CA ALA A 84 21.11 20.91 23.07
C ALA A 84 21.54 22.37 22.98
#